data_AF-A0AAD2GCB8-F1
#
_entry.id   AF-A0AAD2GCB8-F1
#
_cell.length_a   1.000
_cell.length_b   1.000
_cell.length_c   1.000
_cell.angle_alpha   90.00
_cell.angle_beta   90.00
_cell.angle_gamma   90.00
#
_symmetry.space_group_name_H-M   'P 1'
#
loop_
_entity.id
_entity.type
_entity.pdbx_description
1 polymer ?
#
loop_
_entity_poly.entity_id
_entity_poly.type
_entity_poly.pdbx_seq_one_letter_code
_entity_poly.pdbx_strand_id
1 'polypeptide(L)'
;MSVSNMQSPFAHYGVLSGQLFLYGQGRAAFESPIPESSSSSSLNSKKCILVGGLSDGLCPVPYTRDLEQACHQNNWSLVQPILSSSYTGFGHGSLDRDCDELQELMDFLMAHREAQEFCLLGHSTGCQDAIHFLAHAKEDLRSRLRVVALQAPVSDRESATVHPNPKADEYMAQAQKMVETDNAQEMMPRDSFWTPITAQRYLDLFAKGGTDDYFSSDYTDEELAKRLQHVGQHSKLQVLVASSGSDEYVPSDVDIPKLTERLVGAMNSKAAKDEPVAIGFCLETGNHNLSKGPDDGKRFVVKFAELLQNIK
;
A
#
# COMPACT_ATOMS: atom_id res chain seq x y z
N MET A 1 21.78 27.98 37.28
CA MET A 1 21.73 27.05 36.13
C MET A 1 20.29 27.03 35.65
N SER A 2 19.98 27.72 34.56
CA SER A 2 18.63 27.71 33.99
C SER A 2 18.43 26.41 33.24
N VAL A 3 17.43 25.64 33.65
CA VAL A 3 16.91 24.51 32.85
C VAL A 3 16.34 25.13 31.58
N SER A 4 17.06 25.01 30.47
CA SER A 4 16.54 25.36 29.16
C SER A 4 15.28 24.51 28.93
N ASN A 5 14.15 25.16 28.69
CA ASN A 5 12.96 24.54 28.14
C ASN A 5 13.33 23.91 26.78
N MET A 6 13.84 22.68 26.81
CA MET A 6 13.82 21.82 25.63
C MET A 6 12.36 21.47 25.40
N GLN A 7 11.67 22.28 24.60
CA GLN A 7 10.48 21.79 23.91
C GLN A 7 10.94 20.53 23.16
N SER A 8 10.41 19.37 23.55
CA SER A 8 10.53 18.16 22.75
C SER A 8 10.18 18.55 21.31
N PRO A 9 11.00 18.21 20.30
CA PRO A 9 10.61 18.49 18.93
C PRO A 9 9.25 17.84 18.71
N PHE A 10 8.27 18.63 18.27
CA PHE A 10 7.05 18.05 17.73
C PHE A 10 7.49 17.12 16.61
N ALA A 11 6.95 15.89 16.59
CA ALA A 11 7.14 15.02 15.43
C ALA A 11 6.82 15.82 14.17
N HIS A 12 7.63 15.71 13.11
CA HIS A 12 7.44 16.47 11.87
C HIS A 12 6.04 16.27 11.26
N TYR A 13 5.37 15.18 11.64
CA TYR A 13 4.02 14.79 11.20
C TYR A 13 2.88 15.35 12.09
N GLY A 14 3.23 16.07 13.17
CA GLY A 14 2.27 16.60 14.14
C GLY A 14 1.72 15.52 15.08
N VAL A 15 0.52 15.77 15.61
CA VAL A 15 -0.21 14.86 16.48
C VAL A 15 -1.46 14.41 15.76
N LEU A 16 -1.64 13.10 15.64
CA LEU A 16 -2.92 12.50 15.25
C LEU A 16 -3.66 12.11 16.54
N SER A 17 -4.95 12.42 16.57
CA SER A 17 -5.85 12.02 17.67
C SER A 17 -6.79 10.95 17.12
N GLY A 18 -7.27 10.03 17.96
CA GLY A 18 -8.13 8.95 17.49
C GLY A 18 -8.31 7.83 18.50
N GLN A 19 -8.89 6.73 18.04
CA GLN A 19 -9.09 5.52 18.83
C GLN A 19 -8.11 4.43 18.40
N LEU A 20 -7.34 3.91 19.35
CA LEU A 20 -6.62 2.65 19.18
C LEU A 20 -7.52 1.51 19.66
N PHE A 21 -7.68 0.48 18.82
CA PHE A 21 -8.50 -0.69 19.15
C PHE A 21 -7.86 -1.96 18.61
N LEU A 22 -8.28 -3.10 19.14
CA LEU A 22 -7.89 -4.42 18.65
C LEU A 22 -8.97 -4.94 17.71
N TYR A 23 -8.58 -5.49 16.56
CA TYR A 23 -9.51 -6.00 15.53
C TYR A 23 -9.32 -7.49 15.22
N GLY A 24 -8.26 -8.10 15.76
CA GLY A 24 -7.93 -9.51 15.58
C GLY A 24 -6.98 -9.96 16.67
N GLN A 25 -6.34 -11.13 16.50
CA GLN A 25 -5.48 -11.86 17.47
C GLN A 25 -4.32 -11.03 18.08
N GLY A 26 -4.64 -10.02 18.89
CA GLY A 26 -3.68 -9.02 19.39
C GLY A 26 -3.30 -7.91 18.40
N ARG A 27 -3.80 -7.95 17.15
CA ARG A 27 -3.56 -6.91 16.14
C ARG A 27 -4.36 -5.64 16.44
N ALA A 28 -3.69 -4.50 16.32
CA ALA A 28 -4.24 -3.20 16.65
C ALA A 28 -4.41 -2.33 15.41
N ALA A 29 -5.44 -1.49 15.39
CA ALA A 29 -5.62 -0.45 14.40
C ALA A 29 -5.92 0.88 15.08
N PHE A 30 -5.48 1.96 14.46
CA PHE A 30 -5.78 3.33 14.84
C PHE A 30 -6.79 3.92 13.88
N GLU A 31 -7.88 4.50 14.38
CA GLU A 31 -8.88 5.22 13.59
C GLU A 31 -8.96 6.69 14.04
N SER A 32 -8.82 7.61 13.08
CA SER A 32 -9.01 9.05 13.29
C SER A 32 -10.45 9.36 13.72
N PRO A 33 -10.71 10.38 14.56
CA PRO A 33 -12.05 10.77 14.95
C PRO A 33 -12.85 11.21 13.73
N ILE A 34 -14.16 11.02 13.78
CA ILE A 34 -15.07 11.62 12.81
C ILE A 34 -15.58 12.92 13.46
N PRO A 35 -15.39 14.10 12.85
CA PRO A 35 -15.77 15.37 13.46
C PRO A 35 -17.25 15.44 13.85
N GLU A 36 -17.54 15.73 15.13
CA GLU A 36 -18.90 15.81 15.71
C GLU A 36 -19.82 16.85 15.05
N SER A 37 -19.28 17.76 14.23
CA SER A 37 -20.03 18.87 13.60
C SER A 37 -20.98 18.44 12.47
N SER A 38 -21.14 17.14 12.23
CA SER A 38 -22.03 16.61 11.19
C SER A 38 -23.04 15.67 11.83
N SER A 39 -24.30 16.08 11.87
CA SER A 39 -25.37 15.48 12.67
C SER A 39 -26.15 14.39 11.90
N SER A 40 -25.47 13.50 11.16
CA SER A 40 -26.13 12.39 10.47
C SER A 40 -25.50 11.04 10.84
N SER A 41 -26.33 10.04 11.10
CA SER A 41 -25.96 8.65 11.40
C SER A 41 -25.17 7.93 10.28
N SER A 42 -24.84 8.61 9.18
CA SER A 42 -24.16 8.05 8.01
C SER A 42 -22.64 8.21 8.05
N LEU A 43 -22.08 9.02 8.95
CA LEU A 43 -20.67 9.43 8.89
C LEU A 43 -19.68 8.33 9.28
N ASN A 44 -20.12 7.34 10.07
CA ASN A 44 -19.28 6.22 10.48
C ASN A 44 -19.16 5.11 9.44
N SER A 45 -19.89 5.21 8.33
CA SER A 45 -20.02 4.10 7.38
C SER A 45 -18.88 4.00 6.36
N LYS A 46 -17.99 5.00 6.26
CA LYS A 46 -16.94 5.04 5.23
C LYS A 46 -15.55 5.06 5.84
N LYS A 47 -14.73 4.05 5.51
CA LYS A 47 -13.41 3.83 6.12
C LYS A 47 -12.31 3.85 5.06
N CYS A 48 -11.34 4.74 5.19
CA CYS A 48 -10.14 4.78 4.37
C CYS A 48 -9.01 4.08 5.12
N ILE A 49 -8.59 2.92 4.64
CA ILE A 49 -7.53 2.11 5.25
C ILE A 49 -6.21 2.48 4.56
N LEU A 50 -5.24 2.98 5.33
CA LEU A 50 -3.89 3.29 4.88
C LEU A 50 -2.95 2.15 5.27
N VAL A 51 -2.36 1.49 4.27
CA VAL A 51 -1.36 0.43 4.43
C VAL A 51 -0.01 0.95 3.94
N GLY A 52 1.00 0.93 4.83
CA GLY A 52 2.35 1.39 4.54
C GLY A 52 3.21 0.35 3.81
N GLY A 53 4.52 0.62 3.71
CA GLY A 53 5.48 -0.34 3.22
C GLY A 53 5.77 -1.48 4.23
N LEU A 54 6.56 -2.47 3.84
CA LEU A 54 6.83 -3.69 4.61
C LEU A 54 7.26 -3.40 6.06
N SER A 55 8.07 -2.36 6.26
CA SER A 55 8.60 -2.00 7.57
C SER A 55 7.67 -1.15 8.42
N ASP A 56 6.55 -0.72 7.87
CA ASP A 56 5.73 0.32 8.49
C ASP A 56 4.68 -0.27 9.44
N GLY A 57 4.24 0.59 10.35
CA GLY A 57 3.06 0.40 11.18
C GLY A 57 2.19 1.65 11.09
N LEU A 58 1.92 2.28 12.23
CA LEU A 58 1.17 3.54 12.26
C LEU A 58 1.99 4.71 11.70
N CYS A 59 1.32 5.64 11.03
CA CYS A 59 1.87 6.85 10.42
C CYS A 59 3.00 6.58 9.41
N PRO A 60 2.76 5.77 8.36
CA PRO A 60 3.82 5.34 7.44
C PRO A 60 4.42 6.47 6.61
N VAL A 61 3.69 7.58 6.41
CA VAL A 61 4.05 8.61 5.42
C VAL A 61 3.93 10.05 5.95
N PRO A 62 4.75 10.98 5.42
CA PRO A 62 4.70 12.39 5.82
C PRO A 62 3.36 13.08 5.63
N TYR A 63 2.62 12.68 4.59
CA TYR A 63 1.34 13.30 4.23
C TYR A 63 0.14 12.66 4.96
N THR A 64 0.36 11.78 5.96
CA THR A 64 -0.75 11.12 6.71
C THR A 64 -1.72 12.13 7.31
N ARG A 65 -1.24 13.27 7.83
CA ARG A 65 -2.11 14.31 8.39
C ARG A 65 -2.98 14.99 7.34
N ASP A 66 -2.40 15.34 6.19
CA ASP A 66 -3.13 15.94 5.08
C ASP A 66 -4.16 14.95 4.52
N LEU A 67 -3.79 13.66 4.46
CA LEU A 67 -4.69 12.57 4.07
C LEU A 67 -5.86 12.43 5.04
N GLU A 68 -5.62 12.43 6.36
CA GLU A 68 -6.68 12.41 7.38
C GLU A 68 -7.66 13.57 7.17
N GLN A 69 -7.14 14.78 6.99
CA GLN A 69 -7.96 15.97 6.75
C GLN A 69 -8.81 15.83 5.48
N ALA A 70 -8.22 15.33 4.39
CA ALA A 70 -8.94 15.09 3.14
C ALA A 70 -10.02 14.00 3.30
N CYS A 71 -9.74 12.93 4.03
CA CYS A 71 -10.74 11.91 4.37
C CYS A 71 -11.92 12.53 5.13
N HIS A 72 -11.65 13.32 6.19
CA HIS A 72 -12.69 13.96 7.00
C HIS A 72 -13.55 14.92 6.20
N GLN A 73 -12.94 15.73 5.33
CA GLN A 73 -13.66 16.66 4.44
C GLN A 73 -14.61 15.94 3.47
N ASN A 74 -14.39 14.65 3.22
CA ASN A 74 -15.20 13.83 2.34
C ASN A 74 -16.02 12.77 3.10
N ASN A 75 -16.17 12.90 4.41
CA ASN A 75 -16.92 11.99 5.29
C ASN A 75 -16.36 10.55 5.36
N TRP A 76 -15.03 10.42 5.33
CA TRP A 76 -14.29 9.17 5.56
C TRP A 76 -13.49 9.28 6.87
N SER A 77 -13.46 8.23 7.69
CA SER A 77 -12.41 8.10 8.73
C SER A 77 -11.15 7.46 8.14
N LEU A 78 -9.99 7.89 8.60
CA LEU A 78 -8.71 7.26 8.28
C LEU A 78 -8.42 6.15 9.30
N VAL A 79 -8.16 4.94 8.82
CA VAL A 79 -7.81 3.74 9.59
C VAL A 79 -6.41 3.30 9.21
N GLN A 80 -5.57 2.99 10.20
CA GLN A 80 -4.19 2.57 10.04
C GLN A 80 -3.99 1.27 10.84
N PRO A 81 -3.89 0.10 10.19
CA PRO A 81 -3.69 -1.16 10.87
C PRO A 81 -2.21 -1.43 11.17
N ILE A 82 -1.97 -2.22 12.21
CA ILE A 82 -0.72 -2.96 12.41
C ILE A 82 -1.01 -4.41 12.00
N LEU A 83 -0.42 -4.83 10.88
CA LEU A 83 -0.46 -6.20 10.40
C LEU A 83 0.63 -7.03 11.09
N SER A 84 0.54 -8.35 11.01
CA SER A 84 1.64 -9.23 11.44
C SER A 84 2.89 -9.03 10.58
N SER A 85 2.75 -8.48 9.38
CA SER A 85 3.88 -8.10 8.52
C SER A 85 4.52 -6.76 8.88
N SER A 86 3.87 -5.92 9.70
CA SER A 86 4.46 -4.64 10.11
C SER A 86 5.82 -4.79 10.80
N TYR A 87 6.63 -3.72 10.74
CA TYR A 87 7.97 -3.64 11.32
C TYR A 87 8.96 -4.65 10.73
N THR A 88 9.18 -5.79 11.39
CA THR A 88 10.10 -6.84 10.91
C THR A 88 9.36 -8.14 10.59
N GLY A 89 8.03 -8.16 10.76
CA GLY A 89 7.24 -9.38 10.60
C GLY A 89 7.02 -9.79 9.14
N PHE A 90 7.24 -8.87 8.20
CA PHE A 90 7.11 -9.12 6.77
C PHE A 90 8.10 -10.15 6.25
N GLY A 91 9.26 -10.31 6.91
CA GLY A 91 10.30 -11.24 6.49
C GLY A 91 9.86 -12.71 6.55
N HIS A 92 8.82 -13.01 7.34
CA HIS A 92 8.18 -14.32 7.41
C HIS A 92 6.67 -14.22 7.11
N GLY A 93 6.29 -13.22 6.30
CA GLY A 93 4.93 -12.99 5.84
C GLY A 93 4.66 -13.43 4.42
N SER A 94 3.44 -13.15 3.98
CA SER A 94 2.99 -13.31 2.60
C SER A 94 1.84 -12.33 2.35
N LEU A 95 1.61 -11.97 1.08
CA LEU A 95 0.45 -11.16 0.72
C LEU A 95 -0.88 -11.86 1.05
N ASP A 96 -0.92 -13.19 1.03
CA ASP A 96 -2.10 -13.95 1.48
C ASP A 96 -2.40 -13.67 2.97
N ARG A 97 -1.38 -13.66 3.84
CA ARG A 97 -1.55 -13.36 5.26
C ARG A 97 -2.03 -11.92 5.45
N ASP A 98 -1.43 -10.97 4.74
CA ASP A 98 -1.79 -9.56 4.86
C ASP A 98 -3.21 -9.32 4.33
N CYS A 99 -3.61 -10.02 3.27
CA CYS A 99 -4.99 -10.05 2.76
C CYS A 99 -5.97 -10.61 3.80
N ASP A 100 -5.68 -11.75 4.42
CA ASP A 100 -6.52 -12.33 5.48
C ASP A 100 -6.69 -11.38 6.67
N GLU A 101 -5.62 -10.71 7.09
CA GLU A 101 -5.67 -9.77 8.21
C GLU A 101 -6.40 -8.46 7.86
N LEU A 102 -6.31 -7.99 6.62
CA LEU A 102 -7.13 -6.87 6.12
C LEU A 102 -8.60 -7.25 6.04
N GLN A 103 -8.93 -8.50 5.67
CA GLN A 103 -10.30 -8.99 5.70
C GLN A 103 -10.85 -9.02 7.13
N GLU A 104 -10.08 -9.51 8.11
CA GLU A 104 -10.47 -9.48 9.52
C GLU A 104 -10.70 -8.04 10.03
N LEU A 105 -9.85 -7.09 9.63
CA LEU A 105 -10.04 -5.67 9.95
C LEU A 105 -11.35 -5.14 9.39
N MET A 106 -11.64 -5.41 8.11
CA MET A 106 -12.87 -4.94 7.46
C MET A 106 -14.11 -5.58 8.10
N ASP A 107 -14.06 -6.88 8.40
CA ASP A 107 -15.12 -7.60 9.13
C ASP A 107 -15.37 -6.97 10.51
N PHE A 108 -14.31 -6.62 11.26
CA PHE A 108 -14.41 -5.91 12.53
C PHE A 108 -15.05 -4.53 12.36
N LEU A 109 -14.59 -3.74 11.39
CA LEU A 109 -15.10 -2.40 11.13
C LEU A 109 -16.59 -2.43 10.73
N MET A 110 -17.02 -3.45 9.98
CA MET A 110 -18.43 -3.66 9.65
C MET A 110 -19.25 -4.01 10.89
N ALA A 111 -18.78 -4.96 11.71
CA ALA A 111 -19.51 -5.46 12.87
C ALA A 111 -19.58 -4.46 14.04
N HIS A 112 -18.54 -3.64 14.22
CA HIS A 112 -18.34 -2.84 15.45
C HIS A 112 -18.17 -1.34 15.20
N ARG A 113 -18.06 -0.91 13.94
CA ARG A 113 -17.86 0.51 13.55
C ARG A 113 -18.77 0.95 12.41
N GLU A 114 -19.83 0.18 12.14
CA GLU A 114 -20.89 0.49 11.15
C GLU A 114 -20.39 0.67 9.71
N ALA A 115 -19.18 0.20 9.39
CA ALA A 115 -18.59 0.36 8.07
C ALA A 115 -19.45 -0.31 6.98
N GLN A 116 -19.62 0.38 5.86
CA GLN A 116 -20.36 -0.06 4.67
C GLN A 116 -19.53 0.07 3.40
N GLU A 117 -18.72 1.13 3.30
CA GLU A 117 -17.85 1.43 2.17
C GLU A 117 -16.40 1.56 2.63
N PHE A 118 -15.49 1.10 1.77
CA PHE A 118 -14.07 1.11 2.04
C PHE A 118 -13.29 1.81 0.93
N CYS A 119 -12.21 2.45 1.34
CA CYS A 119 -11.12 2.89 0.50
C CYS A 119 -9.86 2.19 0.99
N LEU A 120 -9.00 1.73 0.10
CA LEU A 120 -7.72 1.13 0.45
C LEU A 120 -6.58 1.90 -0.23
N LEU A 121 -5.76 2.57 0.57
CA LEU A 121 -4.59 3.30 0.11
C LEU A 121 -3.34 2.49 0.47
N GLY A 122 -2.66 1.99 -0.55
CA GLY A 122 -1.34 1.38 -0.43
C GLY A 122 -0.24 2.43 -0.66
N HIS A 123 0.72 2.51 0.24
CA HIS A 123 1.97 3.23 0.05
C HIS A 123 3.11 2.21 -0.12
N SER A 124 4.01 2.43 -1.07
CA SER A 124 5.17 1.57 -1.29
C SER A 124 4.69 0.12 -1.46
N THR A 125 5.21 -0.84 -0.69
CA THR A 125 4.79 -2.24 -0.79
C THR A 125 3.34 -2.50 -0.36
N GLY A 126 2.69 -1.57 0.36
CA GLY A 126 1.25 -1.63 0.60
C GLY A 126 0.42 -1.53 -0.69
N CYS A 127 1.04 -1.12 -1.81
CA CYS A 127 0.42 -1.22 -3.13
C CYS A 127 0.19 -2.67 -3.55
N GLN A 128 1.13 -3.57 -3.23
CA GLN A 128 1.03 -5.00 -3.47
C GLN A 128 -0.14 -5.55 -2.66
N ASP A 129 -0.27 -5.20 -1.37
CA ASP A 129 -1.40 -5.58 -0.52
C ASP A 129 -2.74 -5.17 -1.15
N ALA A 130 -2.84 -3.94 -1.65
CA ALA A 130 -4.07 -3.44 -2.25
C ALA A 130 -4.46 -4.19 -3.54
N ILE A 131 -3.50 -4.46 -4.41
CA ILE A 131 -3.74 -5.21 -5.65
C ILE A 131 -4.04 -6.68 -5.37
N HIS A 132 -3.34 -7.28 -4.42
CA HIS A 132 -3.53 -8.65 -4.00
C HIS A 132 -4.90 -8.84 -3.32
N PHE A 133 -5.32 -7.90 -2.47
CA PHE A 133 -6.65 -7.88 -1.88
C PHE A 133 -7.77 -7.88 -2.94
N LEU A 134 -7.63 -7.06 -4.00
CA LEU A 134 -8.59 -7.03 -5.11
C LEU A 134 -8.67 -8.34 -5.90
N ALA A 135 -7.64 -9.19 -5.85
CA ALA A 135 -7.63 -10.50 -6.49
C ALA A 135 -8.17 -11.61 -5.58
N HIS A 136 -7.85 -11.58 -4.30
CA HIS A 136 -7.95 -12.76 -3.43
C HIS A 136 -8.96 -12.64 -2.29
N ALA A 137 -9.35 -11.44 -1.86
CA ALA A 137 -10.29 -11.27 -0.76
C ALA A 137 -11.72 -11.77 -1.12
N LYS A 138 -12.55 -12.01 -0.10
CA LYS A 138 -13.97 -12.36 -0.29
C LYS A 138 -14.68 -11.32 -1.17
N GLU A 139 -15.58 -11.79 -2.03
CA GLU A 139 -16.31 -10.95 -2.98
C GLU A 139 -17.14 -9.85 -2.30
N ASP A 140 -17.74 -10.15 -1.14
CA ASP A 140 -18.53 -9.16 -0.39
C ASP A 140 -17.67 -8.00 0.09
N LEU A 141 -16.44 -8.25 0.55
CA LEU A 141 -15.49 -7.21 0.94
C LEU A 141 -14.95 -6.43 -0.27
N ARG A 142 -14.59 -7.14 -1.35
CA ARG A 142 -14.14 -6.49 -2.59
C ARG A 142 -15.22 -5.57 -3.18
N SER A 143 -16.48 -5.99 -3.16
CA SER A 143 -17.60 -5.20 -3.69
C SER A 143 -17.90 -3.91 -2.91
N ARG A 144 -17.36 -3.78 -1.68
CA ARG A 144 -17.49 -2.59 -0.83
C ARG A 144 -16.35 -1.59 -1.02
N LEU A 145 -15.27 -1.98 -1.72
CA LEU A 145 -14.20 -1.06 -2.08
C LEU A 145 -14.70 -0.09 -3.15
N ARG A 146 -14.67 1.20 -2.82
CA ARG A 146 -15.05 2.27 -3.73
C ARG A 146 -13.86 2.95 -4.38
N VAL A 147 -12.77 3.08 -3.63
CA VAL A 147 -11.53 3.70 -4.08
C VAL A 147 -10.34 2.84 -3.68
N VAL A 148 -9.40 2.66 -4.59
CA VAL A 148 -8.05 2.17 -4.29
C VAL A 148 -7.04 3.21 -4.76
N ALA A 149 -6.05 3.54 -3.94
CA ALA A 149 -4.98 4.43 -4.33
C ALA A 149 -3.63 3.76 -4.07
N LEU A 150 -2.79 3.75 -5.11
CA LEU A 150 -1.44 3.17 -5.06
C LEU A 150 -0.46 4.34 -5.14
N GLN A 151 0.22 4.64 -4.04
CA GLN A 151 1.25 5.68 -4.01
C GLN A 151 2.63 5.05 -4.01
N ALA A 152 3.43 5.41 -5.02
CA ALA A 152 4.72 4.80 -5.33
C ALA A 152 4.65 3.25 -5.46
N PRO A 153 3.81 2.71 -6.38
CA PRO A 153 3.84 1.29 -6.71
C PRO A 153 5.13 0.98 -7.49
N VAL A 154 6.15 0.52 -6.78
CA VAL A 154 7.49 0.19 -7.33
C VAL A 154 7.77 -1.29 -7.16
N SER A 155 8.71 -1.81 -7.96
CA SER A 155 9.16 -3.20 -7.88
C SER A 155 10.30 -3.37 -6.88
N ASP A 156 10.12 -4.20 -5.86
CA ASP A 156 11.19 -4.59 -4.93
C ASP A 156 12.35 -5.26 -5.66
N ARG A 157 12.04 -6.06 -6.68
CA ARG A 157 13.02 -6.73 -7.54
C ARG A 157 13.89 -5.74 -8.31
N GLU A 158 13.30 -4.69 -8.88
CA GLU A 158 14.05 -3.65 -9.58
C GLU A 158 14.76 -2.70 -8.60
N SER A 159 14.15 -2.40 -7.45
CA SER A 159 14.78 -1.65 -6.36
C SER A 159 16.06 -2.31 -5.85
N ALA A 160 16.10 -3.64 -5.79
CA ALA A 160 17.30 -4.39 -5.44
C ALA A 160 18.48 -4.15 -6.41
N THR A 161 18.24 -3.66 -7.64
CA THR A 161 19.31 -3.27 -8.58
C THR A 161 19.89 -1.88 -8.29
N VAL A 162 19.11 -1.00 -7.65
CA VAL A 162 19.55 0.33 -7.19
C VAL A 162 20.41 0.20 -5.94
N HIS A 163 20.08 -0.76 -5.08
CA HIS A 163 20.81 -1.07 -3.85
C HIS A 163 21.31 -2.53 -3.84
N PRO A 164 22.30 -2.87 -4.69
CA PRO A 164 22.69 -4.25 -4.93
C PRO A 164 23.33 -4.89 -3.70
N ASN A 165 22.85 -6.10 -3.36
CA ASN A 165 23.56 -7.02 -2.50
C ASN A 165 24.60 -7.78 -3.35
N PRO A 166 25.91 -7.73 -3.05
CA PRO A 166 26.94 -8.43 -3.82
C PRO A 166 26.74 -9.95 -3.89
N LYS A 167 25.97 -10.54 -2.98
CA LYS A 167 25.63 -11.96 -2.92
C LYS A 167 24.21 -12.26 -3.40
N ALA A 168 23.54 -11.31 -4.07
CA ALA A 168 22.15 -11.47 -4.49
C ALA A 168 21.91 -12.77 -5.27
N ASP A 169 22.76 -13.09 -6.26
CA ASP A 169 22.66 -14.32 -7.05
C ASP A 169 22.84 -15.58 -6.21
N GLU A 170 23.75 -15.56 -5.23
CA GLU A 170 23.98 -16.68 -4.30
C GLU A 170 22.75 -16.91 -3.42
N TYR A 171 22.17 -15.83 -2.88
CA TYR A 171 20.97 -15.90 -2.04
C TYR A 171 19.72 -16.30 -2.84
N MET A 172 19.58 -15.83 -4.08
CA MET A 172 18.51 -16.29 -4.97
C MET A 172 18.60 -17.80 -5.22
N ALA A 173 19.79 -18.31 -5.56
CA ALA A 173 20.01 -19.74 -5.76
C ALA A 173 19.77 -20.55 -4.47
N GLN A 174 20.18 -20.01 -3.32
CA GLN A 174 19.95 -20.64 -2.02
C GLN A 174 18.46 -20.70 -1.67
N ALA A 175 17.73 -19.60 -1.84
CA ALA A 175 16.29 -19.54 -1.57
C ALA A 175 15.53 -20.54 -2.44
N GLN A 176 15.84 -20.58 -3.73
CA GLN A 176 15.26 -21.54 -4.68
C GLN A 176 15.49 -22.99 -4.24
N LYS A 177 16.73 -23.34 -3.86
CA LYS A 177 17.08 -24.67 -3.35
C LYS A 177 16.34 -25.00 -2.05
N MET A 178 16.17 -24.03 -1.15
CA MET A 178 15.43 -24.23 0.10
C MET A 178 13.96 -24.55 -0.19
N VAL A 179 13.32 -23.83 -1.12
CA VAL A 179 11.95 -24.13 -1.55
C VAL A 179 11.83 -25.51 -2.20
N GLU A 180 12.77 -25.88 -3.08
CA GLU A 180 12.80 -27.19 -3.74
C GLU A 180 13.02 -28.38 -2.79
N THR A 181 13.51 -28.12 -1.58
CA THR A 181 13.82 -29.14 -0.57
C THR A 181 12.88 -29.07 0.64
N ASP A 182 11.66 -28.56 0.45
CA ASP A 182 10.61 -28.41 1.46
C ASP A 182 10.98 -27.52 2.66
N ASN A 183 11.95 -26.62 2.50
CA ASN A 183 12.41 -25.65 3.51
C ASN A 183 12.00 -24.21 3.19
N ALA A 184 10.88 -24.02 2.49
CA ALA A 184 10.42 -22.71 2.03
C ALA A 184 10.20 -21.69 3.18
N GLN A 185 9.76 -22.17 4.35
CA GLN A 185 9.48 -21.35 5.53
C GLN A 185 10.67 -21.22 6.48
N GLU A 186 11.81 -21.83 6.16
CA GLU A 186 13.02 -21.70 6.95
C GLU A 186 13.71 -20.37 6.70
N MET A 187 14.35 -19.84 7.74
CA MET A 187 15.07 -18.57 7.69
C MET A 187 16.34 -18.71 6.84
N MET A 188 16.56 -17.74 5.95
CA MET A 188 17.79 -17.58 5.20
C MET A 188 18.94 -17.10 6.11
N PRO A 189 20.21 -17.20 5.66
CA PRO A 189 21.36 -16.68 6.40
C PRO A 189 21.14 -15.24 6.84
N ARG A 190 21.62 -14.87 8.03
CA ARG A 190 21.35 -13.55 8.61
C ARG A 190 21.80 -12.38 7.71
N ASP A 191 22.83 -12.57 6.90
CA ASP A 191 23.40 -11.59 5.97
C ASP A 191 22.70 -11.56 4.59
N SER A 192 21.68 -12.40 4.36
CA SER A 192 20.86 -12.38 3.14
C SER A 192 20.03 -11.11 3.00
N PHE A 193 19.49 -10.62 4.12
CA PHE A 193 18.62 -9.46 4.13
C PHE A 193 18.66 -8.73 5.47
N TRP A 194 18.35 -7.44 5.48
CA TRP A 194 18.44 -6.61 6.69
C TRP A 194 17.43 -7.04 7.77
N THR A 195 16.26 -7.56 7.37
CA THR A 195 15.28 -8.23 8.24
C THR A 195 15.43 -9.76 8.12
N PRO A 196 15.28 -10.55 9.21
CA PRO A 196 15.21 -12.00 9.11
C PRO A 196 14.12 -12.42 8.12
N ILE A 197 14.50 -13.15 7.08
CA ILE A 197 13.63 -13.46 5.95
C ILE A 197 13.61 -14.97 5.68
N THR A 198 12.44 -15.51 5.37
CA THR A 198 12.28 -16.90 4.94
C THR A 198 12.66 -17.06 3.47
N ALA A 199 13.00 -18.28 3.05
CA ALA A 199 13.34 -18.54 1.65
C ALA A 199 12.20 -18.16 0.69
N GLN A 200 10.95 -18.50 1.04
CA GLN A 200 9.78 -18.16 0.21
C GLN A 200 9.61 -16.66 0.08
N ARG A 201 9.66 -15.91 1.20
CA ARG A 201 9.49 -14.46 1.17
C ARG A 201 10.56 -13.77 0.34
N TYR A 202 11.80 -14.25 0.40
CA TYR A 202 12.89 -13.72 -0.43
C TYR A 202 12.59 -13.90 -1.93
N LEU A 203 12.07 -15.07 -2.34
CA LEU A 203 11.65 -15.27 -3.73
C LEU A 203 10.42 -14.44 -4.10
N ASP A 204 9.45 -14.28 -3.20
CA ASP A 204 8.26 -13.48 -3.45
C ASP A 204 8.61 -12.02 -3.81
N LEU A 205 9.63 -11.46 -3.15
CA LEU A 205 10.12 -10.09 -3.38
C LEU A 205 11.06 -9.96 -4.59
N PHE A 206 11.99 -10.90 -4.77
CA PHE A 206 13.14 -10.72 -5.67
C PHE A 206 13.16 -11.65 -6.87
N ALA A 207 12.31 -12.67 -6.94
CA ALA A 207 12.21 -13.50 -8.14
C ALA A 207 11.34 -12.81 -9.21
N LYS A 208 11.72 -12.97 -10.48
CA LYS A 208 10.82 -12.63 -11.58
C LYS A 208 9.57 -13.50 -11.50
N GLY A 209 8.44 -12.86 -11.26
CA GLY A 209 7.15 -13.51 -11.07
C GLY A 209 6.92 -14.09 -9.68
N GLY A 210 7.71 -13.66 -8.70
CA GLY A 210 7.35 -13.78 -7.30
C GLY A 210 6.01 -13.11 -7.00
N THR A 211 5.40 -13.47 -5.87
CA THR A 211 4.03 -13.06 -5.52
C THR A 211 3.87 -11.53 -5.40
N ASP A 212 4.94 -10.81 -5.07
CA ASP A 212 4.94 -9.34 -4.92
C ASP A 212 5.29 -8.60 -6.23
N ASP A 213 5.72 -9.32 -7.27
CA ASP A 213 6.25 -8.75 -8.49
C ASP A 213 5.15 -8.28 -9.48
N TYR A 214 4.34 -7.32 -9.01
CA TYR A 214 3.24 -6.72 -9.76
C TYR A 214 3.67 -5.58 -10.70
N PHE A 215 4.74 -4.85 -10.36
CA PHE A 215 5.02 -3.52 -10.91
C PHE A 215 6.32 -3.41 -11.71
N SER A 216 7.03 -4.52 -11.96
CA SER A 216 8.31 -4.46 -12.69
C SER A 216 8.17 -3.93 -14.11
N SER A 217 9.09 -3.05 -14.50
CA SER A 217 9.09 -2.37 -15.79
C SER A 217 9.38 -3.28 -16.98
N ASP A 218 10.11 -4.37 -16.75
CA ASP A 218 10.56 -5.32 -17.78
C ASP A 218 9.49 -6.33 -18.25
N TYR A 219 8.32 -6.34 -17.63
CA TYR A 219 7.19 -7.17 -18.08
C TYR A 219 6.67 -6.66 -19.42
N THR A 220 6.16 -7.55 -20.27
CA THR A 220 5.37 -7.12 -21.44
C THR A 220 4.00 -6.62 -21.02
N ASP A 221 3.29 -5.94 -21.92
CA ASP A 221 1.92 -5.47 -21.63
C ASP A 221 0.96 -6.63 -21.35
N GLU A 222 1.16 -7.79 -21.98
CA GLU A 222 0.40 -9.02 -21.70
C GLU A 222 0.72 -9.60 -20.33
N GLU A 223 1.98 -9.56 -19.90
CA GLU A 223 2.40 -10.02 -18.56
C GLU A 223 1.84 -9.10 -17.48
N LEU A 224 1.90 -7.78 -17.67
CA LEU A 224 1.25 -6.80 -16.79
C LEU A 224 -0.27 -7.02 -16.75
N ALA A 225 -0.91 -7.23 -17.90
CA ALA A 225 -2.35 -7.50 -17.95
C ALA A 225 -2.71 -8.77 -17.17
N LYS A 226 -1.96 -9.88 -17.31
CA LYS A 226 -2.20 -11.08 -16.50
C LYS A 226 -2.16 -10.82 -14.99
N ARG A 227 -1.32 -9.87 -14.58
CA ARG A 227 -1.12 -9.48 -13.17
C ARG A 227 -2.15 -8.50 -12.63
N LEU A 228 -2.72 -7.65 -13.48
CA LEU A 228 -3.48 -6.48 -13.03
C LEU A 228 -4.90 -6.41 -13.59
N GLN A 229 -5.25 -7.22 -14.59
CA GLN A 229 -6.55 -7.13 -15.27
C GLN A 229 -7.75 -7.41 -14.35
N HIS A 230 -7.55 -8.10 -13.22
CA HIS A 230 -8.62 -8.33 -12.24
C HIS A 230 -9.14 -7.03 -11.64
N VAL A 231 -8.31 -5.98 -11.59
CA VAL A 231 -8.72 -4.63 -11.15
C VAL A 231 -9.88 -4.11 -12.00
N GLY A 232 -9.80 -4.26 -13.31
CA GLY A 232 -10.80 -3.82 -14.28
C GLY A 232 -12.15 -4.55 -14.20
N GLN A 233 -12.23 -5.65 -13.46
CA GLN A 233 -13.47 -6.41 -13.27
C GLN A 233 -14.40 -5.77 -12.24
N HIS A 234 -13.89 -4.82 -11.44
CA HIS A 234 -14.62 -4.12 -10.39
C HIS A 234 -15.24 -2.82 -10.93
N SER A 235 -16.40 -2.90 -11.59
CA SER A 235 -16.99 -1.75 -12.31
C SER A 235 -17.29 -0.51 -11.45
N LYS A 236 -17.52 -0.71 -10.15
CA LYS A 236 -17.78 0.36 -9.16
C LYS A 236 -16.50 0.96 -8.57
N LEU A 237 -15.33 0.38 -8.85
CA LEU A 237 -14.07 0.80 -8.27
C LEU A 237 -13.49 1.99 -9.05
N GLN A 238 -12.87 2.91 -8.32
CA GLN A 238 -11.96 3.92 -8.88
C GLN A 238 -10.55 3.65 -8.34
N VAL A 239 -9.56 3.65 -9.22
CA VAL A 239 -8.16 3.38 -8.88
C VAL A 239 -7.29 4.55 -9.29
N LEU A 240 -6.48 5.05 -8.36
CA LEU A 240 -5.43 6.04 -8.63
C LEU A 240 -4.07 5.36 -8.59
N VAL A 241 -3.35 5.37 -9.70
CA VAL A 241 -1.94 4.94 -9.78
C VAL A 241 -1.07 6.20 -9.71
N ALA A 242 -0.58 6.52 -8.51
CA ALA A 242 0.21 7.72 -8.24
C ALA A 242 1.71 7.39 -8.16
N SER A 243 2.44 7.64 -9.24
CA SER A 243 3.90 7.40 -9.31
C SER A 243 4.70 8.64 -8.93
N SER A 244 5.84 8.42 -8.29
CA SER A 244 6.81 9.46 -7.89
C SER A 244 7.90 9.57 -8.96
N GLY A 245 8.02 10.72 -9.63
CA GLY A 245 8.92 10.90 -10.77
C GLY A 245 10.41 10.98 -10.40
N SER A 246 10.72 11.23 -9.12
CA SER A 246 12.08 11.27 -8.56
C SER A 246 12.26 10.19 -7.47
N ASP A 247 11.62 9.04 -7.63
CA ASP A 247 11.64 7.94 -6.67
C ASP A 247 13.03 7.28 -6.58
N GLU A 248 13.62 7.29 -5.38
CA GLU A 248 14.97 6.75 -5.13
C GLU A 248 15.07 5.22 -5.18
N TYR A 249 13.96 4.49 -5.25
CA TYR A 249 13.94 3.03 -5.38
C TYR A 249 13.71 2.54 -6.81
N VAL A 250 13.53 3.44 -7.77
CA VAL A 250 13.33 3.08 -9.17
C VAL A 250 14.66 3.22 -9.93
N PRO A 251 15.08 2.22 -10.73
CA PRO A 251 16.28 2.34 -11.54
C PRO A 251 16.20 3.53 -12.50
N SER A 252 17.32 4.24 -12.68
CA SER A 252 17.36 5.51 -13.42
C SER A 252 17.03 5.40 -14.92
N ASP A 253 17.08 4.19 -15.48
CA ASP A 253 16.75 3.89 -16.86
C ASP A 253 15.26 3.57 -17.08
N VAL A 254 14.47 3.44 -16.00
CA VAL A 254 13.02 3.24 -16.09
C VAL A 254 12.31 4.57 -16.36
N ASP A 255 11.56 4.62 -17.46
CA ASP A 255 10.64 5.72 -17.78
C ASP A 255 9.37 5.60 -16.90
N ILE A 256 9.37 6.27 -15.76
CA ILE A 256 8.29 6.22 -14.76
C ILE A 256 6.94 6.63 -15.36
N PRO A 257 6.79 7.78 -16.05
CA PRO A 257 5.53 8.14 -16.70
C PRO A 257 5.00 7.05 -17.64
N LYS A 258 5.87 6.45 -18.45
CA LYS A 258 5.49 5.37 -19.36
C LYS A 258 5.11 4.09 -18.61
N LEU A 259 5.82 3.75 -17.55
CA LEU A 259 5.44 2.62 -16.69
C LEU A 259 4.06 2.85 -16.07
N THR A 260 3.78 4.05 -15.54
CA THR A 260 2.46 4.41 -15.00
C THR A 260 1.35 4.21 -16.05
N GLU A 261 1.56 4.65 -17.29
CA GLU A 261 0.62 4.45 -18.39
C GLU A 261 0.36 2.96 -18.65
N ARG A 262 1.41 2.14 -18.69
CA ARG A 262 1.30 0.69 -18.91
C ARG A 262 0.57 -0.02 -17.78
N LEU A 263 0.84 0.34 -16.52
CA LEU A 263 0.14 -0.20 -15.35
C LEU A 263 -1.36 0.15 -15.40
N VAL A 264 -1.71 1.40 -15.71
CA VAL A 264 -3.09 1.84 -15.88
C VAL A 264 -3.79 1.09 -17.02
N GLY A 265 -3.10 0.92 -18.15
CA GLY A 265 -3.59 0.14 -19.29
C GLY A 265 -3.88 -1.32 -18.90
N ALA A 266 -2.97 -1.95 -18.18
CA ALA A 266 -3.12 -3.32 -17.69
C ALA A 266 -4.30 -3.48 -16.73
N MET A 267 -4.46 -2.56 -15.77
CA MET A 267 -5.60 -2.55 -14.83
C MET A 267 -6.94 -2.36 -15.54
N ASN A 268 -6.99 -1.55 -16.59
CA ASN A 268 -8.20 -1.29 -17.37
C ASN A 268 -8.47 -2.33 -18.46
N SER A 269 -7.61 -3.32 -18.68
CA SER A 269 -7.72 -4.26 -19.81
C SER A 269 -9.00 -5.12 -19.83
N LYS A 270 -9.65 -5.28 -18.67
CA LYS A 270 -10.96 -5.94 -18.51
C LYS A 270 -12.10 -5.00 -18.09
N ALA A 271 -11.82 -3.70 -17.97
CA ALA A 271 -12.85 -2.70 -17.75
C ALA A 271 -13.69 -2.49 -19.02
N ALA A 272 -14.90 -1.97 -18.85
CA ALA A 272 -15.70 -1.53 -20.00
C ALA A 272 -14.99 -0.35 -20.68
N LYS A 273 -14.97 -0.34 -22.02
CA LYS A 273 -14.16 0.62 -22.82
C LYS A 273 -14.42 2.08 -22.46
N ASP A 274 -15.68 2.42 -22.18
CA ASP A 274 -16.11 3.80 -21.89
C ASP A 274 -16.15 4.09 -20.37
N GLU A 275 -15.78 3.12 -19.53
CA GLU A 275 -15.80 3.21 -18.07
C GLU A 275 -14.50 2.66 -17.46
N PRO A 276 -13.34 3.31 -17.70
CA PRO A 276 -12.11 2.91 -17.03
C PRO A 276 -12.26 3.01 -15.51
N VAL A 277 -11.59 2.10 -14.81
CA VAL A 277 -11.53 2.07 -13.34
C VAL A 277 -10.26 2.75 -12.85
N ALA A 278 -9.15 2.62 -13.56
CA ALA A 278 -7.84 3.14 -13.15
C ALA A 278 -7.44 4.41 -13.92
N ILE A 279 -6.83 5.37 -13.23
CA ILE A 279 -6.19 6.56 -13.79
C ILE A 279 -4.77 6.72 -13.25
N GLY A 280 -3.88 7.29 -14.07
CA GLY A 280 -2.51 7.58 -13.68
C GLY A 280 -2.32 9.02 -13.20
N PHE A 281 -1.40 9.22 -12.26
CA PHE A 281 -0.95 10.53 -11.81
C PHE A 281 0.54 10.50 -11.49
N CYS A 282 1.36 11.25 -12.23
CA CYS A 282 2.79 11.30 -11.99
C CYS A 282 3.17 12.59 -11.27
N LEU A 283 3.81 12.45 -10.10
CA LEU A 283 4.36 13.54 -9.30
C LEU A 283 5.83 13.73 -9.70
N GLU A 284 6.08 14.54 -10.72
CA GLU A 284 7.39 14.71 -11.36
C GLU A 284 8.58 14.87 -10.37
N THR A 285 8.41 15.69 -9.33
CA THR A 285 9.43 15.95 -8.31
C THR A 285 9.32 15.08 -7.05
N GLY A 286 8.29 14.24 -6.98
CA GLY A 286 8.01 13.41 -5.82
C GLY A 286 9.09 12.34 -5.63
N ASN A 287 9.64 12.25 -4.44
CA ASN A 287 10.44 11.10 -4.01
C ASN A 287 9.50 10.00 -3.45
N HIS A 288 10.04 8.84 -3.07
CA HIS A 288 9.24 7.64 -2.76
C HIS A 288 8.06 7.89 -1.79
N ASN A 289 8.33 8.55 -0.65
CA ASN A 289 7.34 8.87 0.38
C ASN A 289 6.85 10.33 0.34
N LEU A 290 7.15 11.07 -0.73
CA LEU A 290 6.74 12.47 -0.90
C LEU A 290 7.20 13.42 0.24
N SER A 291 8.35 13.15 0.88
CA SER A 291 8.90 13.95 1.98
C SER A 291 9.76 15.14 1.53
N LYS A 292 10.30 15.12 0.31
CA LYS A 292 11.32 16.10 -0.13
C LYS A 292 10.76 17.23 -1.01
N GLY A 293 9.68 16.96 -1.75
CA GLY A 293 9.05 17.93 -2.64
C GLY A 293 8.18 18.95 -1.88
N PRO A 294 8.17 20.25 -2.27
CA PRO A 294 7.50 21.29 -1.50
C PRO A 294 5.98 21.10 -1.38
N ASP A 295 5.34 20.43 -2.35
CA ASP A 295 3.89 20.22 -2.38
C ASP A 295 3.45 18.85 -2.91
N ASP A 296 4.35 17.90 -3.16
CA ASP A 296 3.98 16.64 -3.82
C ASP A 296 3.01 15.79 -2.97
N GLY A 297 3.21 15.75 -1.65
CA GLY A 297 2.26 15.12 -0.72
C GLY A 297 0.87 15.77 -0.79
N LYS A 298 0.78 17.10 -0.82
CA LYS A 298 -0.49 17.82 -0.95
C LYS A 298 -1.14 17.58 -2.31
N ARG A 299 -0.37 17.59 -3.40
CA ARG A 299 -0.86 17.32 -4.75
C ARG A 299 -1.44 15.92 -4.86
N PHE A 300 -0.75 14.92 -4.29
CA PHE A 300 -1.26 13.56 -4.17
C PHE A 300 -2.58 13.52 -3.41
N VAL A 301 -2.64 14.12 -2.21
CA VAL A 301 -3.84 14.13 -1.37
C VAL A 301 -5.01 14.84 -2.05
N VAL A 302 -4.79 15.95 -2.75
CA VAL A 302 -5.82 16.64 -3.55
C VAL A 302 -6.34 15.71 -4.64
N LYS A 303 -5.46 15.07 -5.40
CA LYS A 303 -5.86 14.14 -6.46
C LYS A 303 -6.64 12.94 -5.91
N PHE A 304 -6.22 12.41 -4.76
CA PHE A 304 -6.92 11.35 -4.05
C PHE A 304 -8.32 11.79 -3.57
N ALA A 305 -8.44 13.01 -3.02
CA ALA A 305 -9.71 13.56 -2.56
C ALA A 305 -10.73 13.72 -3.71
N GLU A 306 -10.26 14.05 -4.93
CA GLU A 306 -11.13 14.08 -6.12
C GLU A 306 -11.83 12.73 -6.37
N LEU A 307 -11.17 11.59 -6.08
CA LEU A 307 -11.80 10.27 -6.22
C LEU A 307 -12.87 10.05 -5.13
N LEU A 308 -12.57 10.44 -3.88
CA LEU A 308 -13.55 10.32 -2.78
C LEU A 308 -14.84 11.12 -3.03
N GLN A 309 -14.75 12.22 -3.79
CA GLN A 309 -15.89 13.07 -4.15
C GLN A 309 -16.74 12.51 -5.30
N ASN A 310 -16.14 11.69 -6.17
CA ASN A 310 -16.74 11.25 -7.43
C ASN A 310 -17.01 9.74 -7.46
N ILE A 311 -17.30 9.14 -6.31
CA ILE A 311 -17.60 7.70 -6.20
C ILE A 311 -18.83 7.34 -7.03
N LYS A 312 -18.68 6.32 -7.88
CA LYS A 312 -19.73 5.84 -8.80
C LYS A 312 -20.93 5.17 -8.13
#